data_AF-A0A0G0YW61-F1
#
_entry.id   AF-A0A0G0YW61-F1
#
_cell.length_a   1.000
_cell.length_b   1.000
_cell.length_c   1.000
_cell.angle_alpha   90.00
_cell.angle_beta   90.00
_cell.angle_gamma   90.00
#
_symmetry.space_group_name_H-M   'P 1'
#
loop_
_entity.id
_entity.type
_entity.pdbx_description
1 polymer ?
#
loop_
_entity_poly.entity_id
_entity_poly.type
_entity_poly.pdbx_seq_one_letter_code
_entity_poly.pdbx_strand_id
1 'polypeptide(L)'
;MKHEIVQKLHKNFNDYAQKTENGLEFWFARDLQALLGYEQWKNFQKVIERAKIAAQTASLSVADHFADAGKMVLTGSGAKREIDDIALTRHACYLIAQNGDPRKEEIAFAMAYFAIQTRKQELVEKRIPEMERLGFRENLTNSEKELSGIIYERGVDNMGFARIVPENLPPEEDIKKVERRLKSEDRKFLKGSKKK
;
A
#
# COMPACT_ATOMS: atom_id res chain seq x y z
N MET A 1 14.77 6.58 -24.80
CA MET A 1 15.52 5.84 -23.74
C MET A 1 15.70 4.41 -24.20
N LYS A 2 16.90 3.83 -24.14
CA LYS A 2 17.13 2.44 -24.60
C LYS A 2 16.37 1.47 -23.69
N HIS A 3 15.68 0.48 -24.28
CA HIS A 3 14.81 -0.46 -23.55
C HIS A 3 15.52 -1.19 -22.39
N GLU A 4 16.80 -1.51 -22.54
CA GLU A 4 17.62 -2.14 -21.50
C GLU A 4 17.85 -1.25 -20.27
N ILE A 5 17.99 0.07 -20.47
CA ILE A 5 18.17 1.03 -19.38
C ILE A 5 16.91 1.11 -18.53
N VAL A 6 15.74 1.15 -19.20
CA VAL A 6 14.42 1.16 -18.57
C VAL A 6 14.22 -0.10 -17.72
N GLN A 7 14.57 -1.29 -18.23
CA GLN A 7 14.47 -2.54 -17.49
C GLN A 7 15.41 -2.58 -16.28
N LYS A 8 16.66 -2.13 -16.45
CA LYS A 8 17.64 -2.08 -15.36
C LYS A 8 17.20 -1.15 -14.25
N LEU A 9 16.76 0.07 -14.58
CA LEU A 9 16.26 1.03 -13.60
C LEU A 9 15.03 0.48 -12.88
N HIS A 10 14.07 -0.09 -13.62
CA HIS A 10 12.88 -0.69 -13.01
C HIS A 10 13.22 -1.79 -12.01
N LYS A 11 14.16 -2.68 -12.36
CA LYS A 11 14.63 -3.73 -11.46
C LYS A 11 15.27 -3.12 -10.21
N ASN A 12 16.14 -2.12 -10.38
CA ASN A 12 16.78 -1.48 -9.26
C ASN A 12 15.77 -0.85 -8.29
N PHE A 13 14.78 -0.07 -8.77
CA PHE A 13 13.77 0.51 -7.86
C PHE A 13 12.96 -0.54 -7.09
N ASN A 14 12.64 -1.68 -7.72
CA ASN A 14 11.97 -2.79 -7.04
C ASN A 14 12.86 -3.45 -5.99
N ASP A 15 14.13 -3.70 -6.30
CA ASP A 15 15.06 -4.42 -5.42
C ASP A 15 15.36 -3.65 -4.12
N TYR A 16 15.27 -2.32 -4.15
CA TYR A 16 15.45 -1.46 -2.98
C TYR A 16 14.14 -1.15 -2.23
N ALA A 17 13.00 -1.65 -2.71
CA ALA A 17 11.74 -1.51 -2.00
C ALA A 17 11.74 -2.40 -0.75
N GLN A 18 11.48 -1.79 0.41
CA GLN A 18 11.33 -2.47 1.69
C GLN A 18 9.86 -2.51 2.09
N LYS A 19 9.50 -3.44 2.98
CA LYS A 19 8.15 -3.54 3.53
C LYS A 19 8.19 -3.45 5.04
N THR A 20 7.27 -2.69 5.62
CA THR A 20 7.03 -2.72 7.06
C THR A 20 6.34 -4.03 7.45
N GLU A 21 6.23 -4.31 8.75
CA GLU A 21 5.50 -5.48 9.27
C GLU A 21 4.04 -5.52 8.79
N ASN A 22 3.45 -4.34 8.55
CA ASN A 22 2.08 -4.19 8.06
C ASN A 22 1.98 -4.25 6.52
N GLY A 23 3.07 -4.54 5.83
CA GLY A 23 3.11 -4.68 4.37
C GLY A 23 3.20 -3.36 3.59
N LEU A 24 3.36 -2.21 4.26
CA LEU A 24 3.52 -0.92 3.58
C LEU A 24 4.91 -0.82 2.95
N GLU A 25 4.96 -0.46 1.68
CA GLU A 25 6.21 -0.30 0.94
C GLU A 25 6.87 1.05 1.20
N PHE A 26 8.18 1.03 1.42
CA PHE A 26 9.00 2.22 1.59
C PHE A 26 10.40 2.05 0.98
N TRP A 27 11.07 3.18 0.75
CA TRP A 27 12.44 3.24 0.27
C TRP A 27 13.28 4.08 1.23
N PHE A 28 14.53 3.69 1.45
CA PHE A 28 15.46 4.55 2.16
C PHE A 28 16.00 5.65 1.25
N ALA A 29 16.07 6.88 1.77
CA ALA A 29 16.56 8.03 1.01
C ALA A 29 18.01 7.85 0.56
N ARG A 30 18.86 7.16 1.32
CA ARG A 30 20.24 6.85 0.89
C ARG A 30 20.30 5.94 -0.33
N ASP A 31 19.39 4.98 -0.45
CA ASP A 31 19.32 4.14 -1.66
C ASP A 31 18.78 4.95 -2.83
N LEU A 32 17.72 5.71 -2.57
CA LEU A 32 17.09 6.54 -3.58
C LEU A 32 18.06 7.58 -4.16
N GLN A 33 18.97 8.11 -3.34
CA GLN A 33 20.06 9.01 -3.78
C GLN A 33 20.85 8.39 -4.94
N ALA A 34 21.30 7.14 -4.79
CA ALA A 34 22.10 6.44 -5.79
C ALA A 34 21.28 6.10 -7.03
N LEU A 35 20.02 5.67 -6.83
CA LEU A 35 19.09 5.35 -7.92
C LEU A 35 18.75 6.55 -8.80
N LEU A 36 18.72 7.75 -8.20
CA LEU A 36 18.45 9.01 -8.89
C LEU A 36 19.72 9.72 -9.39
N GLY A 37 20.88 9.06 -9.31
CA GLY A 37 22.13 9.55 -9.87
C GLY A 37 22.72 10.74 -9.11
N TYR A 38 22.45 10.90 -7.81
CA TYR A 38 23.09 11.92 -6.99
C TYR A 38 24.35 11.37 -6.30
N GLU A 39 25.52 11.93 -6.63
CA GLU A 39 26.77 11.51 -6.01
C GLU A 39 26.91 12.02 -4.56
N GLN A 40 26.51 13.27 -4.33
CA GLN A 40 26.67 13.94 -3.04
C GLN A 40 25.34 14.02 -2.29
N TRP A 41 25.31 13.49 -1.06
CA TRP A 41 24.13 13.54 -0.19
C TRP A 41 23.62 14.96 0.04
N LYS A 42 24.51 15.93 0.23
CA LYS A 42 24.13 17.34 0.45
C LYS A 42 23.26 17.90 -0.69
N ASN A 43 23.50 17.47 -1.92
CA ASN A 43 22.69 17.91 -3.07
C ASN A 43 21.34 17.20 -3.08
N PHE A 44 21.31 15.92 -2.72
CA PHE A 44 20.06 15.17 -2.62
C PHE A 44 19.19 15.64 -1.46
N GLN A 45 19.76 16.00 -0.31
CA GLN A 45 19.04 16.62 0.80
C GLN A 45 18.27 17.87 0.35
N LYS A 46 18.87 18.73 -0.49
CA LYS A 46 18.16 19.89 -1.05
C LYS A 46 16.96 19.51 -1.92
N VAL A 47 17.00 18.35 -2.58
CA VAL A 47 15.85 17.81 -3.33
C VAL A 47 14.77 17.34 -2.37
N ILE A 48 15.16 16.60 -1.33
CA ILE A 48 14.24 16.13 -0.29
C ILE A 48 13.52 17.31 0.38
N GLU A 49 14.26 18.35 0.77
CA GLU A 49 13.65 19.52 1.43
C GLU A 49 12.66 20.26 0.51
N ARG A 50 12.97 20.40 -0.78
CA ARG A 50 12.01 20.94 -1.76
C ARG A 50 10.77 20.05 -1.90
N ALA A 51 10.95 18.73 -1.88
CA ALA A 51 9.84 17.77 -1.92
C ALA A 51 8.96 17.84 -0.67
N LYS A 52 9.55 18.02 0.53
CA LYS A 52 8.81 18.24 1.78
C LYS A 52 7.98 19.52 1.73
N ILE A 53 8.54 20.62 1.22
CA ILE A 53 7.80 21.89 1.02
C ILE A 53 6.63 21.70 0.05
N ALA A 54 6.84 20.96 -1.05
CA ALA A 54 5.78 20.64 -2.00
C ALA A 54 4.66 19.80 -1.35
N ALA A 55 5.02 18.79 -0.54
CA ALA A 55 4.05 17.99 0.22
C ALA A 55 3.23 18.87 1.17
N GLN A 56 3.89 19.73 1.94
CA GLN A 56 3.23 20.64 2.88
C GLN A 56 2.27 21.59 2.18
N THR A 57 2.66 22.13 1.02
CA THR A 57 1.83 23.03 0.21
C THR A 57 0.61 22.29 -0.37
N ALA A 58 0.75 21.01 -0.68
CA ALA A 58 -0.35 20.12 -1.06
C ALA A 58 -1.21 19.66 0.13
N SER A 59 -1.01 20.22 1.34
CA SER A 59 -1.70 19.83 2.59
C SER A 59 -1.51 18.36 2.97
N LEU A 60 -0.38 17.76 2.55
CA LEU A 60 0.00 16.41 2.94
C LEU A 60 0.83 16.44 4.22
N SER A 61 0.67 15.42 5.05
CA SER A 61 1.48 15.23 6.26
C SER A 61 2.90 14.82 5.90
N VAL A 62 3.87 15.69 6.16
CA VAL A 62 5.29 15.41 5.85
C VAL A 62 5.79 14.20 6.65
N ALA A 63 5.39 14.07 7.92
CA ALA A 63 5.82 12.98 8.79
C ALA A 63 5.34 11.60 8.31
N ASP A 64 4.16 11.54 7.68
CA ASP A 64 3.61 10.27 7.16
C ASP A 64 4.33 9.80 5.89
N HIS A 65 5.02 10.72 5.21
CA HIS A 65 5.65 10.47 3.92
C HIS A 65 7.19 10.41 3.98
N PHE A 66 7.79 11.16 4.90
CA PHE A 66 9.23 11.33 5.09
C PHE A 66 9.60 11.05 6.55
N ALA A 67 9.50 9.78 6.97
CA ALA A 67 9.75 9.39 8.35
C ALA A 67 11.25 9.26 8.60
N ASP A 68 11.77 9.89 9.67
CA ASP A 68 13.15 9.69 10.09
C ASP A 68 13.38 8.22 10.48
N ALA A 69 14.46 7.62 9.99
CA ALA A 69 14.75 6.20 10.18
C ALA A 69 16.25 5.95 10.29
N GLY A 70 16.62 4.92 11.05
CA GLY A 70 17.99 4.41 11.07
C GLY A 70 18.20 3.37 9.97
N LYS A 71 19.28 3.51 9.19
CA LYS A 71 19.68 2.49 8.21
C LYS A 71 21.00 1.85 8.62
N MET A 72 21.03 0.52 8.65
CA MET A 72 22.26 -0.25 8.87
C MET A 72 23.09 -0.34 7.59
N VAL A 73 24.34 0.10 7.65
CA VAL A 73 25.30 0.03 6.53
C VAL A 73 26.55 -0.75 6.92
N LEU A 74 27.11 -1.49 5.97
CA LEU A 74 28.40 -2.16 6.13
C LEU A 74 29.53 -1.13 6.03
N THR A 75 30.41 -1.10 7.01
CA THR A 75 31.63 -0.29 6.98
C THR A 75 32.73 -1.03 6.23
N GLY A 76 33.78 -0.31 5.83
CA GLY A 76 34.96 -0.90 5.15
C GLY A 76 35.71 -1.98 5.96
N SER A 77 35.40 -2.12 7.25
CA SER A 77 35.92 -3.19 8.12
C SER A 77 34.95 -4.38 8.28
N GLY A 78 33.81 -4.39 7.60
CA GLY A 78 32.77 -5.42 7.72
C GLY A 78 31.83 -5.26 8.93
N ALA A 79 32.05 -4.26 9.78
CA ALA A 79 31.14 -3.93 10.88
C ALA A 79 29.87 -3.26 10.34
N LYS A 80 28.72 -3.50 10.98
CA LYS A 80 27.48 -2.80 10.63
C LYS A 80 27.35 -1.56 11.52
N ARG A 81 27.07 -0.40 10.93
CA ARG A 81 26.83 0.87 11.62
C ARG A 81 25.46 1.42 11.23
N GLU A 82 24.74 1.96 12.21
CA GLU A 82 23.51 2.70 11.98
C GLU A 82 23.84 4.14 11.55
N ILE A 83 23.19 4.59 10.49
CA ILE A 83 23.26 5.97 10.00
C ILE A 83 21.87 6.56 9.92
N ASP A 84 21.78 7.88 10.17
CA ASP A 84 20.54 8.62 9.99
C ASP A 84 20.13 8.64 8.51
N ASP A 85 18.88 8.23 8.28
CA ASP A 85 18.24 8.10 6.98
C ASP A 85 16.76 8.52 7.09
N ILE A 86 16.05 8.45 5.97
CA ILE A 86 14.62 8.78 5.88
C ILE A 86 13.94 7.62 5.14
N ALA A 87 12.91 7.05 5.76
CA ALA A 87 11.99 6.14 5.10
C ALA A 87 10.96 6.94 4.30
N LEU A 88 10.93 6.67 3.00
CA LEU A 88 10.14 7.38 2.00
C LEU A 88 9.02 6.48 1.52
N THR A 89 7.79 6.97 1.66
CA THR A 89 6.65 6.35 0.99
C THR A 89 6.79 6.47 -0.53
N ARG A 90 5.99 5.70 -1.28
CA ARG A 90 5.94 5.83 -2.74
C ARG A 90 5.61 7.25 -3.20
N HIS A 91 4.69 7.92 -2.49
CA HIS A 91 4.31 9.30 -2.80
C HIS A 91 5.46 10.29 -2.52
N ALA A 92 6.22 10.10 -1.44
CA ALA A 92 7.43 10.89 -1.18
C ALA A 92 8.48 10.71 -2.30
N CYS A 93 8.69 9.47 -2.77
CA CYS A 93 9.60 9.20 -3.88
C CYS A 93 9.15 9.93 -5.16
N TYR A 94 7.85 9.97 -5.43
CA TYR A 94 7.28 10.72 -6.55
C TYR A 94 7.53 12.23 -6.44
N LEU A 95 7.34 12.82 -5.25
CA LEU A 95 7.61 14.24 -5.01
C LEU A 95 9.10 14.57 -5.12
N ILE A 96 9.98 13.69 -4.64
CA ILE A 96 11.43 13.82 -4.81
C ILE A 96 11.81 13.80 -6.28
N ALA A 97 11.26 12.88 -7.08
CA ALA A 97 11.52 12.82 -8.51
C ALA A 97 11.08 14.10 -9.24
N GLN A 98 9.88 14.62 -8.93
CA GLN A 98 9.38 15.88 -9.51
C GLN A 98 10.24 17.10 -9.17
N ASN A 99 10.86 17.11 -8.00
CA ASN A 99 11.74 18.20 -7.56
C ASN A 99 13.22 17.94 -7.92
N GLY A 100 13.53 16.83 -8.59
CA GLY A 100 14.88 16.44 -8.98
C GLY A 100 15.48 17.33 -10.09
N ASP A 101 16.71 17.03 -10.50
CA ASP A 101 17.34 17.68 -11.65
C ASP A 101 16.76 17.09 -12.95
N PRO A 102 15.98 17.85 -13.73
CA PRO A 102 15.33 17.33 -14.94
C PRO A 102 16.32 16.95 -16.05
N ARG A 103 17.60 17.31 -15.92
CA ARG A 103 18.66 16.93 -16.87
C ARG A 103 19.13 15.49 -16.69
N LYS A 104 18.79 14.83 -15.57
CA LYS A 104 19.15 13.43 -15.29
C LYS A 104 18.09 12.48 -15.87
N GLU A 105 18.51 11.48 -16.65
CA GLU A 105 17.59 10.49 -17.21
C GLU A 105 16.91 9.65 -16.11
N GLU A 106 17.63 9.40 -15.01
CA GLU A 106 17.14 8.67 -13.84
C GLU A 106 15.96 9.38 -13.18
N ILE A 107 15.97 10.73 -13.16
CA ILE A 107 14.88 11.55 -12.64
C ILE A 107 13.65 11.41 -13.54
N ALA A 108 13.82 11.52 -14.86
CA ALA A 108 12.73 11.36 -15.82
C ALA A 108 12.10 9.96 -15.72
N PHE A 109 12.92 8.93 -15.59
CA PHE A 109 12.46 7.57 -15.37
C PHE A 109 11.69 7.43 -14.05
N ALA A 110 12.24 7.94 -12.94
CA ALA A 110 11.62 7.84 -11.62
C ALA A 110 10.25 8.53 -11.58
N MET A 111 10.11 9.69 -12.23
CA MET A 111 8.81 10.37 -12.35
C MET A 111 7.77 9.44 -13.02
N ALA A 112 8.11 8.84 -14.15
CA ALA A 112 7.21 7.93 -14.86
C ALA A 112 6.91 6.67 -14.03
N TYR A 113 7.94 6.07 -13.44
CA TYR A 113 7.83 4.88 -12.61
C TYR A 113 6.87 5.10 -11.42
N PHE A 114 7.14 6.10 -10.58
CA PHE A 114 6.34 6.34 -9.37
C PHE A 114 4.94 6.88 -9.70
N ALA A 115 4.76 7.64 -10.80
CA ALA A 115 3.44 8.04 -11.25
C ALA A 115 2.57 6.83 -11.65
N ILE A 116 3.12 5.91 -12.45
CA ILE A 116 2.40 4.70 -12.87
C ILE A 116 2.10 3.80 -11.68
N GLN A 117 3.07 3.60 -10.77
CA GLN A 117 2.89 2.73 -9.62
C GLN A 117 1.88 3.29 -8.61
N THR A 118 1.86 4.60 -8.40
CA THR A 118 0.86 5.25 -7.54
C THR A 118 -0.53 5.10 -8.15
N ARG A 119 -0.69 5.37 -9.46
CA ARG A 119 -1.98 5.20 -10.16
C ARG A 119 -2.49 3.76 -10.13
N LYS A 120 -1.62 2.77 -10.29
CA LYS A 120 -2.00 1.36 -10.17
C LYS A 120 -2.54 1.03 -8.79
N GLN A 121 -1.88 1.51 -7.73
CA GLN A 121 -2.31 1.22 -6.38
C GLN A 121 -3.62 1.92 -6.00
N GLU A 122 -3.80 3.20 -6.39
CA GLU A 122 -5.09 3.89 -6.22
C GLU A 122 -6.24 3.17 -6.92
N LEU A 123 -6.00 2.61 -8.11
CA LEU A 123 -6.99 1.82 -8.84
C LEU A 123 -7.32 0.50 -8.14
N VAL A 124 -6.32 -0.17 -7.55
CA VAL A 124 -6.50 -1.41 -6.79
C VAL A 124 -7.27 -1.14 -5.50
N GLU A 125 -6.90 -0.10 -4.74
CA GLU A 125 -7.57 0.30 -3.50
C GLU A 125 -9.05 0.66 -3.73
N LYS A 126 -9.39 1.25 -4.88
CA LYS A 126 -10.80 1.50 -5.25
C LYS A 126 -11.57 0.23 -5.63
N ARG A 127 -10.93 -0.72 -6.31
CA ARG A 127 -11.60 -1.92 -6.87
C ARG A 127 -11.83 -3.03 -5.87
N ILE A 128 -10.93 -3.23 -4.89
CA ILE A 128 -11.05 -4.32 -3.92
C ILE A 128 -12.38 -4.23 -3.14
N PRO A 129 -12.77 -3.08 -2.55
CA PRO A 129 -14.05 -2.97 -1.83
C PRO A 129 -15.28 -3.22 -2.71
N GLU A 130 -15.22 -2.82 -3.99
CA GLU A 130 -16.31 -3.05 -4.95
C GLU A 130 -16.44 -4.54 -5.27
N MET A 131 -15.32 -5.24 -5.51
CA MET A 131 -15.30 -6.67 -5.75
C MET A 131 -15.79 -7.47 -4.53
N GLU A 132 -15.35 -7.09 -3.33
CA GLU A 132 -15.84 -7.69 -2.09
C GLU A 132 -17.35 -7.51 -1.96
N ARG A 133 -17.86 -6.29 -2.17
CA ARG A 133 -19.29 -6.01 -2.14
C ARG A 133 -20.07 -6.87 -3.15
N LEU A 134 -19.55 -7.05 -4.36
CA LEU A 134 -20.18 -7.92 -5.37
C LEU A 134 -20.19 -9.38 -4.93
N GLY A 135 -19.08 -9.89 -4.39
CA GLY A 135 -18.99 -11.24 -3.85
C GLY A 135 -19.95 -11.47 -2.67
N PHE A 136 -20.11 -10.49 -1.78
CA PHE A 136 -21.10 -10.57 -0.70
C PHE A 136 -22.53 -10.64 -1.23
N ARG A 137 -22.87 -9.85 -2.26
CA ARG A 137 -24.19 -9.90 -2.89
C ARG A 137 -24.46 -11.25 -3.55
N GLU A 138 -23.46 -11.83 -4.20
CA GLU A 138 -23.58 -13.15 -4.82
C GLU A 138 -23.79 -14.24 -3.76
N ASN A 139 -23.01 -14.23 -2.68
CA ASN A 139 -23.17 -15.15 -1.55
C ASN A 139 -24.53 -15.03 -0.87
N LEU A 140 -25.03 -13.80 -0.69
CA LEU A 140 -26.36 -13.55 -0.15
C LEU A 140 -27.44 -14.14 -1.08
N THR A 141 -27.35 -13.85 -2.38
CA THR A 141 -28.29 -14.38 -3.39
C THR A 141 -28.30 -15.91 -3.41
N ASN A 142 -27.13 -16.54 -3.29
CA ASN A 142 -27.03 -18.01 -3.26
C ASN A 142 -27.62 -18.59 -1.97
N SER A 143 -27.33 -17.97 -0.83
CA SER A 143 -27.89 -18.38 0.47
C SER A 143 -29.40 -18.21 0.52
N GLU A 144 -29.94 -17.13 -0.05
CA GLU A 144 -31.38 -16.90 -0.19
C GLU A 144 -32.06 -17.95 -1.08
N LYS A 145 -31.41 -18.32 -2.20
CA LYS A 145 -31.91 -19.40 -3.07
C LYS A 145 -31.92 -20.75 -2.36
N GLU A 146 -30.87 -21.10 -1.63
CA GLU A 146 -30.82 -22.33 -0.84
C GLU A 146 -31.88 -22.35 0.25
N LEU A 147 -31.99 -21.28 1.04
CA LEU A 147 -33.03 -21.12 2.06
C LEU A 147 -34.43 -21.25 1.45
N SER A 148 -34.68 -20.58 0.33
CA SER A 148 -35.96 -20.65 -0.37
C SER A 148 -36.26 -22.07 -0.85
N GLY A 149 -35.27 -22.78 -1.39
CA GLY A 149 -35.39 -24.19 -1.75
C GLY A 149 -35.80 -25.07 -0.56
N ILE A 150 -35.09 -24.94 0.58
CA ILE A 150 -35.38 -25.70 1.80
C ILE A 150 -36.77 -25.38 2.38
N ILE A 151 -37.17 -24.11 2.36
CA ILE A 151 -38.47 -23.65 2.87
C ILE A 151 -39.61 -24.20 1.98
N TYR A 152 -39.41 -24.24 0.66
CA TYR A 152 -40.36 -24.82 -0.29
C TYR A 152 -40.48 -26.34 -0.11
N GLU A 153 -39.36 -27.06 0.03
CA GLU A 153 -39.34 -28.50 0.32
C GLU A 153 -40.09 -28.87 1.61
N ARG A 154 -40.11 -27.96 2.59
CA ARG A 154 -40.85 -28.11 3.86
C ARG A 154 -42.32 -27.69 3.79
N GLY A 155 -42.83 -27.34 2.61
CA GLY A 155 -44.25 -27.12 2.37
C GLY A 155 -44.79 -25.77 2.83
N VAL A 156 -43.93 -24.76 2.97
CA VAL A 156 -44.38 -23.38 3.29
C VAL A 156 -45.01 -22.77 2.04
N ASP A 157 -46.22 -22.20 2.19
CA ASP A 157 -46.96 -21.57 1.11
C ASP A 157 -46.43 -20.17 0.77
N ASN A 158 -46.85 -19.63 -0.39
CA ASN A 158 -46.42 -18.30 -0.85
C ASN A 158 -46.71 -17.18 0.16
N MET A 159 -47.72 -17.34 1.02
CA MET A 159 -48.02 -16.37 2.10
C MET A 159 -47.10 -16.51 3.31
N GLY A 160 -46.61 -17.71 3.62
CA GLY A 160 -45.58 -17.95 4.63
C GLY A 160 -44.22 -17.40 4.20
N PHE A 161 -43.88 -17.53 2.91
CA PHE A 161 -42.69 -16.90 2.32
C PHE A 161 -42.69 -15.37 2.46
N ALA A 162 -43.81 -14.72 2.18
CA ALA A 162 -43.93 -13.25 2.28
C ALA A 162 -43.73 -12.69 3.70
N ARG A 163 -43.80 -13.54 4.74
CA ARG A 163 -43.53 -13.15 6.14
C ARG A 163 -42.07 -13.33 6.56
N ILE A 164 -41.27 -14.04 5.78
CA ILE A 164 -39.85 -14.27 6.04
C ILE A 164 -39.07 -13.24 5.21
N VAL A 165 -38.64 -12.16 5.86
CA VAL A 165 -37.87 -11.09 5.22
C VAL A 165 -36.44 -11.15 5.76
N PRO A 166 -35.40 -11.16 4.91
CA PRO A 166 -34.03 -10.97 5.37
C PRO A 166 -33.93 -9.66 6.17
N GLU A 167 -33.25 -9.71 7.30
CA GLU A 167 -33.01 -8.52 8.11
C GLU A 167 -32.22 -7.50 7.27
N ASN A 168 -32.78 -6.29 7.10
CA ASN A 168 -32.20 -5.28 6.24
C ASN A 168 -31.07 -4.55 6.99
N LEU A 169 -29.90 -5.19 7.05
CA LEU A 169 -28.74 -4.67 7.73
C LEU A 169 -27.97 -3.69 6.81
N PRO A 170 -27.63 -2.48 7.29
CA PRO A 170 -26.82 -1.54 6.53
C PRO A 170 -25.45 -2.16 6.17
N PRO A 171 -24.89 -1.89 4.98
CA PRO A 171 -23.58 -2.40 4.57
C PRO A 171 -22.43 -2.07 5.55
N GLU A 172 -22.60 -1.01 6.35
CA GLU A 172 -21.64 -0.60 7.38
C GLU A 172 -21.49 -1.62 8.52
N GLU A 173 -22.53 -2.40 8.81
CA GLU A 173 -22.46 -3.45 9.84
C GLU A 173 -21.60 -4.63 9.40
N ASP A 174 -21.70 -5.03 8.13
CA ASP A 174 -20.89 -6.10 7.55
C ASP A 174 -19.41 -5.70 7.51
N ILE A 175 -19.10 -4.45 7.12
CA ILE A 175 -17.73 -3.91 7.14
C ILE A 175 -17.18 -3.94 8.57
N LYS A 176 -17.95 -3.48 9.57
CA LYS A 176 -17.54 -3.56 10.99
C LYS A 176 -17.36 -4.99 11.47
N LYS A 177 -18.15 -5.94 10.96
CA LYS A 177 -18.06 -7.36 11.32
C LYS A 177 -16.80 -8.01 10.74
N VAL A 178 -16.44 -7.66 9.50
CA VAL A 178 -15.19 -8.06 8.86
C VAL A 178 -13.98 -7.44 9.58
N GLU A 179 -14.00 -6.14 9.87
CA GLU A 179 -12.95 -5.48 10.65
C GLU A 179 -12.77 -6.11 12.05
N ARG A 180 -13.87 -6.46 12.71
CA ARG A 180 -13.83 -7.17 14.01
C ARG A 180 -13.25 -8.57 13.88
N ARG A 181 -13.55 -9.30 12.80
CA ARG A 181 -12.97 -10.62 12.53
C ARG A 181 -11.47 -10.53 12.26
N LEU A 182 -11.03 -9.61 11.41
CA LEU A 182 -9.61 -9.35 11.13
C LEU A 182 -8.85 -9.03 12.44
N LYS A 183 -9.35 -8.08 13.24
CA LYS A 183 -8.78 -7.76 14.56
C LYS A 183 -8.73 -8.96 15.53
N SER A 184 -9.65 -9.92 15.39
CA SER A 184 -9.67 -11.12 16.21
C SER A 184 -8.68 -12.19 15.73
N GLU A 185 -8.47 -12.29 14.41
CA GLU A 185 -7.48 -13.17 13.79
C GLU A 185 -6.07 -12.67 14.06
N ASP A 186 -5.82 -11.36 13.92
CA ASP A 186 -4.55 -10.72 14.27
C ASP A 186 -4.17 -11.00 15.75
N ARG A 187 -5.15 -10.88 16.66
CA ARG A 187 -4.93 -11.20 18.09
C ARG A 187 -4.65 -12.68 18.34
N LYS A 188 -5.24 -13.60 17.57
CA LYS A 188 -4.96 -15.04 17.68
C LYS A 188 -3.55 -15.34 17.15
N PHE A 189 -3.17 -14.72 16.05
CA PHE A 189 -1.85 -14.85 15.45
C PHE A 189 -0.74 -14.37 16.41
N LEU A 190 -0.94 -13.21 17.04
CA LEU A 190 -0.03 -12.65 18.06
C LEU A 190 0.07 -13.48 19.35
N LYS A 191 -0.97 -14.25 19.70
CA LYS A 191 -0.95 -15.18 20.85
C LYS A 191 -0.28 -16.51 20.50
N GLY A 192 -0.28 -16.91 19.23
CA GLY A 192 0.40 -18.11 18.74
C GLY A 192 1.91 -17.95 18.63
N SER A 193 2.42 -16.73 18.39
CA SER A 193 3.87 -16.46 18.29
C SER A 193 4.61 -16.40 19.63
N LYS A 194 3.90 -16.29 20.77
CA LYS A 194 4.49 -16.28 22.12
C LYS A 194 4.73 -17.67 22.73
N LYS A 195 4.58 -18.75 21.94
CA LYS A 195 4.72 -20.15 22.42
C LYS A 195 5.80 -20.97 21.69
N LYS A 196 6.75 -20.32 21.02
CA LYS A 196 7.97 -20.96 20.52
C LYS A 196 9.20 -20.24 21.04
#